data_AF-A0A2V8RBT0-F1
#
_entry.id   AF-A0A2V8RBT0-F1
#
_cell.length_a   1.000
_cell.length_b   1.000
_cell.length_c   1.000
_cell.angle_alpha   90.00
_cell.angle_beta   90.00
_cell.angle_gamma   90.00
#
_symmetry.space_group_name_H-M   'P 1'
#
loop_
_entity.id
_entity.type
_entity.pdbx_description
1 polymer ?
#
loop_
_entity_poly.entity_id
_entity_poly.type
_entity_poly.pdbx_seq_one_letter_code
_entity_poly.pdbx_strand_id
1 'polypeptide(L)'
;MPELPDIVVYLEALEKRILGHRLQRIQITSPFLVRTAAPPISDAEGKQVVELRRLGKRICIGLEDELWLVLHLMIAGRLHWKDEVAEARPSGRARAKFSSS
;
A
#
# COMPACT_ATOMS: atom_id res chain seq x y z
N MET A 1 -8.05 -12.29 22.59
CA MET A 1 -7.49 -12.26 21.23
C MET A 1 -7.70 -10.85 20.70
N PRO A 2 -6.66 -10.11 20.28
CA PRO A 2 -6.87 -8.76 19.75
C PRO A 2 -7.69 -8.84 18.46
N GLU A 3 -8.77 -8.06 18.36
CA GLU A 3 -9.53 -7.92 17.13
C GLU A 3 -8.67 -7.37 15.97
N LEU A 4 -9.09 -7.66 14.73
CA LEU A 4 -8.48 -7.05 13.56
C LEU A 4 -8.80 -5.56 13.52
N PRO A 5 -7.85 -4.67 13.20
CA PRO A 5 -8.15 -3.25 13.06
C PRO A 5 -9.16 -3.01 11.94
N ASP A 6 -10.14 -2.12 12.18
CA ASP A 6 -11.05 -1.66 11.12
C ASP A 6 -10.29 -0.91 10.02
N ILE A 7 -10.83 -0.91 8.80
CA ILE A 7 -10.25 -0.20 7.65
C ILE A 7 -10.05 1.30 7.95
N VAL A 8 -10.93 1.92 8.74
CA VAL A 8 -10.80 3.33 9.14
C VAL A 8 -9.51 3.56 9.93
N VAL A 9 -9.17 2.67 10.87
CA VAL A 9 -7.92 2.76 11.66
C VAL A 9 -6.69 2.66 10.76
N TYR A 10 -6.74 1.79 9.74
CA TYR A 10 -5.66 1.72 8.75
C TYR A 10 -5.54 3.01 7.93
N LEU A 11 -6.65 3.61 7.51
CA LEU A 11 -6.65 4.85 6.73
C LEU A 11 -6.06 6.00 7.55
N GLU A 12 -6.52 6.22 8.78
CA GLU A 12 -5.98 7.26 9.66
C GLU A 12 -4.48 7.08 9.92
N ALA A 13 -4.03 5.83 10.08
CA ALA A 13 -2.62 5.52 10.27
C ALA A 13 -1.79 5.75 9.00
N LEU A 14 -2.34 5.48 7.82
CA LEU A 14 -1.70 5.70 6.52
C LEU A 14 -1.65 7.19 6.18
N GLU A 15 -2.74 7.93 6.37
CA GLU A 15 -2.80 9.38 6.08
C GLU A 15 -1.67 10.12 6.77
N LYS A 16 -1.44 9.84 8.06
CA LYS A 16 -0.36 10.43 8.85
C LYS A 16 1.05 10.08 8.38
N ARG A 17 1.21 9.05 7.54
CA ARG A 17 2.52 8.48 7.17
C ARG A 17 2.88 8.62 5.71
N ILE A 18 1.89 8.62 4.81
CA ILE A 18 2.15 8.53 3.37
C ILE A 18 1.48 9.63 2.55
N LEU A 19 0.48 10.35 3.09
CA LEU A 19 -0.16 11.45 2.34
C LEU A 19 0.87 12.54 2.03
N GLY A 20 0.95 12.97 0.77
CA GLY A 20 1.95 13.93 0.31
C GLY A 20 3.35 13.35 0.09
N HIS A 21 3.59 12.08 0.38
CA HIS A 21 4.88 11.42 0.11
C HIS A 21 4.91 10.76 -1.28
N ARG A 22 6.09 10.69 -1.90
CA ARG A 22 6.28 9.99 -3.17
C ARG A 22 6.47 8.50 -2.93
N LEU A 23 5.74 7.67 -3.68
CA LEU A 23 5.95 6.24 -3.73
C LEU A 23 7.23 5.96 -4.54
N GLN A 24 8.32 5.57 -3.87
CA GLN A 24 9.62 5.37 -4.50
C GLN A 24 9.75 3.99 -5.15
N ARG A 25 9.17 2.97 -4.54
CA ARG A 25 9.35 1.59 -4.99
C ARG A 25 8.24 0.67 -4.52
N ILE A 26 7.80 -0.23 -5.38
CA ILE A 26 6.95 -1.37 -5.04
C ILE A 26 7.76 -2.67 -5.23
N GLN A 27 7.67 -3.56 -4.24
CA GLN A 27 8.20 -4.92 -4.34
C GLN A 27 7.11 -5.92 -4.07
N ILE A 28 6.81 -6.79 -5.04
CA ILE A 28 5.82 -7.86 -4.92
C ILE A 28 6.58 -9.19 -4.94
N THR A 29 6.54 -9.92 -3.83
CA THR A 29 7.31 -11.17 -3.67
C THR A 29 6.50 -12.44 -3.95
N SER A 30 5.23 -12.30 -4.34
CA SER A 30 4.37 -13.43 -4.71
C SER A 30 3.52 -13.10 -5.94
N PRO A 31 3.49 -13.98 -6.96
CA PRO A 31 2.72 -13.77 -8.18
C PRO A 31 1.20 -13.75 -7.92
N PHE A 32 0.73 -14.22 -6.76
CA PHE A 32 -0.70 -14.23 -6.43
C PHE A 32 -1.23 -12.89 -5.90
N LEU A 33 -0.35 -11.93 -5.59
CA LEU A 33 -0.73 -10.60 -5.08
C LEU A 33 -1.26 -9.66 -6.17
N VAL A 34 -0.79 -9.83 -7.41
CA VAL A 34 -1.24 -9.03 -8.56
C VAL A 34 -1.62 -9.99 -9.67
N ARG A 35 -2.92 -10.10 -9.93
CA ARG A 35 -3.44 -10.97 -11.01
C ARG A 35 -3.20 -10.35 -12.38
N THR A 36 -3.47 -9.05 -12.52
CA THR A 36 -3.20 -8.22 -13.68
C THR A 36 -3.32 -6.76 -13.23
N ALA A 37 -2.38 -5.89 -13.59
CA ALA A 37 -2.50 -4.45 -13.38
C ALA A 37 -2.38 -3.75 -14.74
N ALA A 38 -3.34 -2.90 -15.07
CA ALA A 38 -3.31 -2.00 -16.21
C ALA A 38 -3.65 -0.59 -15.70
N PRO A 39 -2.74 0.40 -15.79
CA PRO A 39 -1.35 0.31 -16.27
C PRO A 39 -0.45 -0.60 -15.39
N PRO A 40 0.77 -0.93 -15.86
CA PRO A 40 1.73 -1.71 -15.09
C PRO A 40 1.98 -1.11 -13.69
N ILE A 41 2.24 -1.97 -12.71
CA ILE A 41 2.46 -1.52 -11.33
C ILE A 41 3.66 -0.57 -11.17
N SER A 42 4.62 -0.63 -12.09
CA SER A 42 5.77 0.28 -12.16
C SER A 42 5.37 1.73 -12.38
N ASP A 43 4.23 1.99 -13.02
CA ASP A 43 3.79 3.34 -13.37
C ASP A 43 3.34 4.13 -12.14
N ALA A 44 3.04 3.42 -11.04
CA ALA A 44 2.78 4.02 -9.73
C ALA A 44 4.07 4.55 -9.06
N GLU A 45 5.25 4.06 -9.44
CA GLU A 45 6.50 4.53 -8.86
C GLU A 45 6.81 5.97 -9.31
N GLY A 46 7.40 6.75 -8.39
CA GLY A 46 7.66 8.18 -8.55
C GLY A 46 6.46 9.09 -8.25
N LYS A 47 5.23 8.57 -8.22
CA LYS A 47 4.01 9.38 -8.00
C LYS A 47 3.81 9.77 -6.54
N GLN A 48 3.34 10.99 -6.29
CA GLN A 48 2.92 11.44 -4.96
C GLN A 48 1.57 10.83 -4.58
N VAL A 49 1.41 10.45 -3.31
CA VAL A 49 0.09 10.12 -2.75
C VAL A 49 -0.69 11.40 -2.52
N VAL A 50 -1.81 11.55 -3.23
CA VAL A 50 -2.67 12.74 -3.15
C VAL A 50 -3.92 12.51 -2.32
N GLU A 51 -4.35 11.26 -2.16
CA GLU A 51 -5.52 10.94 -1.35
C GLU A 51 -5.58 9.48 -0.87
N LEU A 52 -6.39 9.26 0.16
CA LEU A 52 -6.71 7.94 0.70
C LEU A 52 -8.22 7.80 0.81
N ARG A 53 -8.76 6.67 0.35
CA ARG A 53 -10.20 6.40 0.37
C ARG A 53 -10.51 4.98 0.80
N ARG A 54 -11.72 4.79 1.33
CA ARG A 54 -12.33 3.49 1.57
C ARG A 54 -13.29 3.13 0.43
N LEU A 55 -13.15 1.93 -0.12
CA LEU A 55 -14.16 1.33 -1.00
C LEU A 55 -14.61 -0.02 -0.44
N GLY A 56 -15.67 -0.02 0.37
CA GLY A 56 -16.15 -1.21 1.08
C GLY A 56 -15.10 -1.76 2.05
N LYS A 57 -14.50 -2.91 1.73
CA LYS A 57 -13.42 -3.56 2.51
C LYS A 57 -12.02 -3.29 1.95
N ARG A 58 -11.89 -2.33 1.02
CA ARG A 58 -10.65 -2.00 0.33
C ARG A 58 -10.11 -0.65 0.80
N ILE A 59 -8.79 -0.59 0.89
CA ILE A 59 -8.01 0.64 1.04
C ILE A 59 -7.60 1.08 -0.36
N CYS A 60 -7.91 2.31 -0.72
CA CYS A 60 -7.58 2.91 -2.00
C CYS A 60 -6.58 4.05 -1.76
N ILE A 61 -5.41 3.97 -2.37
CA ILE A 61 -4.35 4.98 -2.32
C ILE A 61 -4.35 5.69 -3.66
N GLY A 62 -4.80 6.94 -3.68
CA GLY A 62 -4.81 7.79 -4.86
C GLY A 62 -3.45 8.45 -5.04
N LEU A 63 -2.91 8.34 -6.24
CA LEU A 63 -1.65 8.89 -6.67
C LEU A 63 -1.87 10.01 -7.70
N GLU A 64 -0.82 10.76 -8.01
CA GLU A 64 -0.80 11.64 -9.19
C GLU A 64 -1.22 10.89 -10.47
N ASP A 65 -1.66 11.65 -11.48
CA ASP A 65 -2.11 11.14 -12.79
C ASP A 65 -3.31 10.18 -12.72
N GLU A 66 -4.19 10.40 -11.73
CA GLU A 66 -5.43 9.62 -11.52
C GLU A 66 -5.19 8.12 -11.32
N LEU A 67 -3.98 7.73 -10.88
CA LEU A 67 -3.62 6.35 -10.61
C LEU A 67 -4.06 5.92 -9.21
N TRP A 68 -4.51 4.66 -9.09
CA TRP A 68 -5.00 4.12 -7.82
C TRP A 68 -4.38 2.76 -7.50
N LEU A 69 -3.81 2.66 -6.29
CA LEU A 69 -3.44 1.37 -5.71
C LEU A 69 -4.55 0.90 -4.77
N VAL A 70 -5.08 -0.28 -5.03
CA VAL A 70 -6.21 -0.83 -4.28
C VAL A 70 -5.82 -2.11 -3.56
N LEU A 71 -5.95 -2.09 -2.24
CA LEU A 71 -5.53 -3.15 -1.33
C LEU A 71 -6.74 -3.76 -0.63
N HIS A 72 -6.82 -5.08 -0.61
CA HIS A 72 -7.80 -5.81 0.20
C HIS A 72 -7.06 -6.68 1.21
N LEU A 73 -7.26 -6.43 2.51
CA LEU A 73 -6.53 -7.13 3.57
C LEU A 73 -7.05 -8.56 3.82
N MET A 74 -8.14 -8.98 3.16
CA MET A 74 -8.78 -10.27 3.42
C MET A 74 -9.07 -10.43 4.92
N ILE A 75 -9.09 -11.66 5.44
CA ILE A 75 -9.37 -11.92 6.86
C ILE A 75 -8.12 -11.68 7.72
N ALA A 76 -6.92 -12.01 7.25
CA ALA A 76 -5.71 -12.04 8.10
C ALA A 76 -4.58 -11.12 7.61
N GLY A 77 -4.78 -10.39 6.51
CA GLY A 77 -3.79 -9.45 5.99
C GLY A 77 -3.64 -8.26 6.92
N ARG A 78 -2.40 -7.77 7.02
CA ARG A 78 -2.04 -6.66 7.90
C ARG A 78 -1.02 -5.77 7.21
N LEU A 79 -1.11 -4.48 7.47
CA LEU A 79 -0.07 -3.53 7.11
C LEU A 79 0.89 -3.39 8.29
N HIS A 80 2.18 -3.37 7.97
CA HIS A 80 3.25 -3.17 8.94
C HIS A 80 4.11 -2.01 8.47
N TRP A 81 4.28 -1.01 9.32
CA TRP A 81 5.25 0.06 9.08
C TRP A 81 6.63 -0.37 9.58
N LYS A 82 7.68 -0.01 8.84
CA LYS A 82 9.07 -0.29 9.18
C LYS A 82 9.93 0.90 8.77
N ASP A 83 10.80 1.35 9.67
CA ASP A 83 11.69 2.49 9.42
C ASP A 83 12.85 2.11 8.49
N GLU A 84 13.30 0.85 8.56
CA GLU A 84 14.25 0.29 7.60
C GLU A 84 13.60 -0.77 6.70
N VAL A 85 13.87 -0.68 5.39
CA VAL A 85 13.45 -1.69 4.43
C VAL A 85 14.39 -2.90 4.56
N ALA A 86 14.10 -3.78 5.51
CA ALA A 86 14.78 -5.07 5.60
C ALA A 86 14.65 -5.85 4.28
N GLU A 87 15.67 -6.61 3.89
CA GLU A 87 15.69 -7.37 2.64
C GLU A 87 14.44 -8.24 2.41
N ALA A 88 14.10 -8.45 1.13
CA ALA A 88 12.94 -9.25 0.73
C ALA A 88 13.17 -10.73 1.05
N ARG A 89 12.50 -11.22 2.10
CA ARG A 89 12.35 -12.66 2.32
C ARG A 89 11.10 -13.16 1.61
N PRO A 90 11.14 -14.28 0.86
CA PRO A 90 9.97 -14.83 0.19
C PRO A 90 8.93 -15.22 1.25
N SER A 91 7.87 -14.43 1.36
CA SER A 91 6.88 -14.58 2.44
C SER A 91 5.45 -14.23 2.02
N GLY A 92 5.17 -14.15 0.72
CA GLY A 92 3.84 -13.78 0.23
C GLY A 92 3.48 -12.32 0.51
N ARG A 93 4.47 -11.41 0.52
CA ARG A 93 4.29 -10.00 0.93
C ARG A 93 4.49 -9.04 -0.24
N ALA A 94 3.75 -7.94 -0.20
CA ALA A 94 4.07 -6.74 -0.96
C ALA A 94 4.72 -5.71 -0.03
N ARG A 95 5.56 -4.83 -0.58
CA ARG A 95 6.16 -3.70 0.13
C ARG A 95 6.11 -2.46 -0.74
N ALA A 96 5.87 -1.33 -0.11
CA ALA A 96 5.95 -0.01 -0.72
C ALA A 96 6.92 0.84 0.09
N LYS A 97 7.84 1.52 -0.59
CA LYS A 97 8.76 2.49 0.01
C LYS A 97 8.29 3.89 -0.35
N PHE A 98 8.18 4.77 0.64
CA PHE A 98 7.83 6.17 0.45
C PHE A 98 9.04 7.07 0.74
N SER A 99 9.06 8.27 0.17
CA SER A 99 10.06 9.28 0.49
C SER A 99 10.01 9.65 1.98
N SER A 100 11.15 9.84 2.63
CA SER A 100 11.20 10.50 3.93
C SER A 100 10.75 11.96 3.79
N SER A 101 10.08 12.48 4.82
CA SER A 101 9.84 13.93 5.01
C SER A 101 11.15 14.70 5.07
#